data_AF-A0A6A3Y332-F1
#
_entry.id   AF-A0A6A3Y332-F1
#
_cell.length_a   1.000
_cell.length_b   1.000
_cell.length_c   1.000
_cell.angle_alpha   90.00
_cell.angle_beta   90.00
_cell.angle_gamma   90.00
#
_symmetry.space_group_name_H-M   'P 1'
#
loop_
_entity.id
_entity.type
_entity.pdbx_description
1 polymer ?
#
loop_
_entity_poly.entity_id
_entity_poly.type
_entity_poly.pdbx_seq_one_letter_code
_entity_poly.pdbx_strand_id
1 'polypeptide(L)'
;MSEEAKTQMQEVEDSAWVSRWLVEDYGTQTNSESSSSKGINLTLLLPIIGGVVVVIALVCLLVFIKRRRKQRCEDVPVEDNPATPNAVCQGWSDDALTPEGKKPKPFHILSDVVSGILRPRFSDECPQRIRSIGLACCQHDPARRPTAAQVVRMLEGAD
;
A
#
# COMPACT_ATOMS: atom_id res chain seq x y z
N MET A 1 -51.52 -0.87 9.24
CA MET A 1 -50.58 -0.18 8.34
C MET A 1 -49.52 0.45 9.21
N SER A 2 -48.25 0.14 8.88
CA SER A 2 -46.99 0.83 9.21
C SER A 2 -46.90 1.60 10.52
N GLU A 3 -46.00 1.18 11.41
CA GLU A 3 -45.05 2.04 12.18
C GLU A 3 -44.16 1.19 13.12
N GLU A 4 -43.62 0.05 12.67
CA GLU A 4 -42.81 -0.81 13.57
C GLU A 4 -41.60 -1.51 12.92
N ALA A 5 -41.08 -0.98 11.80
CA ALA A 5 -39.97 -1.58 11.07
C ALA A 5 -38.80 -0.62 10.80
N LYS A 6 -38.39 0.19 11.80
CA LYS A 6 -37.24 1.11 11.64
C LYS A 6 -36.22 1.12 12.77
N THR A 7 -36.31 0.24 13.77
CA THR A 7 -35.43 0.30 14.96
C THR A 7 -34.55 -0.94 15.11
N GLN A 8 -33.88 -1.32 14.02
CA GLN A 8 -32.84 -2.37 14.00
C GLN A 8 -31.58 -1.86 13.27
N MET A 9 -31.34 -0.55 13.33
CA MET A 9 -30.01 0.01 13.04
C MET A 9 -29.27 0.07 14.37
N GLN A 10 -28.45 -0.93 14.63
CA GLN A 10 -27.50 -0.87 15.72
C GLN A 10 -26.44 0.14 15.30
N GLU A 11 -26.35 1.25 16.04
CA GLU A 11 -25.26 2.20 15.88
C GLU A 11 -23.98 1.45 16.21
N VAL A 12 -23.16 1.25 15.20
CA VAL A 12 -21.88 0.56 15.33
C VAL A 12 -21.00 1.48 16.15
N GLU A 13 -20.76 1.14 17.41
CA GLU A 13 -19.74 1.81 18.21
C GLU A 13 -18.43 1.75 17.43
N ASP A 14 -18.06 2.89 16.86
CA ASP A 14 -16.75 3.10 16.27
C ASP A 14 -15.73 2.78 17.35
N SER A 15 -15.17 1.59 17.25
CA SER A 15 -14.30 1.07 18.29
C SER A 15 -13.17 2.07 18.49
N ALA A 16 -13.10 2.71 19.66
CA ALA A 16 -12.33 3.94 19.91
C ALA A 16 -10.84 3.87 19.50
N TRP A 17 -10.31 2.66 19.38
CA TRP A 17 -8.97 2.40 18.85
C TRP A 17 -8.82 2.74 17.35
N VAL A 18 -9.87 2.59 16.54
CA VAL A 18 -9.90 2.93 15.10
C VAL A 18 -9.78 4.44 14.91
N SER A 19 -10.55 5.23 15.64
CA SER A 19 -10.47 6.70 15.59
C SER A 19 -9.12 7.21 16.09
N ARG A 20 -8.54 6.54 17.10
CA ARG A 20 -7.20 6.87 17.62
C ARG A 20 -6.12 6.54 16.60
N TRP A 21 -6.20 5.37 15.95
CA TRP A 21 -5.27 5.00 14.88
C TRP A 21 -5.37 5.95 13.67
N LEU A 22 -6.58 6.33 13.25
CA LEU A 22 -6.79 7.30 12.16
C LEU A 22 -6.20 8.68 12.47
N VAL A 23 -6.35 9.18 13.71
CA VAL A 23 -5.75 10.46 14.13
C VAL A 23 -4.24 10.37 14.24
N GLU A 24 -3.70 9.24 14.73
CA GLU A 24 -2.25 9.06 14.89
C GLU A 24 -1.53 8.96 13.54
N ASP A 25 -2.10 8.25 12.55
CA ASP A 25 -1.48 8.04 11.24
C ASP A 25 -1.79 9.13 10.21
N TYR A 26 -2.93 9.82 10.32
CA TYR A 26 -3.35 10.85 9.34
C TYR A 26 -3.41 12.29 9.90
N GLY A 27 -3.32 12.48 11.22
CA GLY A 27 -3.50 13.79 11.88
C GLY A 27 -2.36 14.81 11.71
N THR A 28 -1.42 14.61 10.78
CA THR A 28 -0.33 15.56 10.53
C THR A 28 -0.34 16.12 9.11
N GLN A 29 -1.39 16.86 8.76
CA GLN A 29 -1.28 17.84 7.69
C GLN A 29 -2.18 19.04 7.97
N THR A 30 -1.56 20.22 7.90
CA THR A 30 -2.11 21.58 8.02
C THR A 30 -2.38 22.15 9.43
N ASN A 31 -1.31 22.50 10.14
CA ASN A 31 -1.31 23.74 10.95
C ASN A 31 -0.53 24.80 10.16
N SER A 32 -1.14 25.27 9.08
CA SER A 32 -0.73 26.50 8.40
C SER A 32 -1.75 27.56 8.75
N GLU A 33 -1.66 28.04 9.99
CA GLU A 33 -2.43 29.19 10.44
C GLU A 33 -1.87 30.44 9.76
N SER A 34 -2.56 30.86 8.71
CA SER A 34 -2.34 32.14 8.05
C SER A 34 -3.31 33.13 8.66
N SER A 35 -2.81 34.11 9.41
CA SER A 35 -3.20 35.54 9.36
C SER A 35 -2.99 36.24 10.71
N SER A 36 -2.09 37.21 10.75
CA SER A 36 -2.33 38.54 11.34
C SER A 36 -1.05 39.38 11.24
N SER A 37 -1.22 40.64 10.86
CA SER A 37 -0.19 41.61 10.50
C SER A 37 0.90 41.81 11.56
N LYS A 38 2.12 41.34 11.27
CA LYS A 38 3.42 42.01 11.51
C LYS A 38 4.50 41.19 10.81
N GLY A 39 5.27 41.87 9.96
CA GLY A 39 6.28 41.28 9.08
C GLY A 39 7.17 40.28 9.82
N ILE A 40 7.11 39.04 9.36
CA ILE A 40 8.07 37.99 9.72
C ILE A 40 9.44 38.58 9.40
N ASN A 41 10.31 38.72 10.42
CA ASN A 41 11.59 39.40 10.26
C ASN A 41 12.34 38.80 9.07
N LEU A 42 12.48 39.59 7.99
CA LEU A 42 13.11 39.17 6.75
C LEU A 42 14.52 38.59 7.00
N THR A 43 15.19 39.08 8.04
CA THR A 43 16.49 38.62 8.55
C THR A 43 16.50 37.16 9.00
N LEU A 44 15.40 36.61 9.52
CA LEU A 44 15.27 35.20 9.90
C LEU A 44 14.76 34.33 8.73
N LEU A 45 14.10 34.94 7.75
CA LEU A 45 13.57 34.24 6.57
C LEU A 45 14.65 34.00 5.50
N LEU A 46 15.59 34.94 5.33
CA LEU A 46 16.77 34.82 4.46
C LEU A 46 17.59 33.53 4.68
N PRO A 47 17.99 33.16 5.92
CA PRO A 47 18.73 31.92 6.15
C PRO A 47 17.87 30.66 5.94
N ILE A 48 16.56 30.72 6.20
CA ILE A 48 15.64 29.60 5.99
C ILE A 48 15.45 29.35 4.48
N ILE A 49 15.20 30.39 3.70
CA ILE A 49 15.08 30.30 2.23
C ILE A 49 16.43 29.83 1.65
N GLY A 50 17.55 30.40 2.09
CA GLY A 50 18.88 30.00 1.66
C GLY A 50 19.16 28.52 1.94
N GLY A 51 18.83 28.05 3.15
CA GLY A 51 18.95 26.65 3.54
C GLY A 51 18.09 25.73 2.67
N VAL A 52 16.82 26.09 2.44
CA VAL A 52 15.90 25.30 1.60
C VAL A 52 16.40 25.20 0.16
N VAL A 53 16.89 26.29 -0.43
CA VAL A 53 17.44 26.30 -1.80
C VAL A 53 18.67 25.41 -1.90
N VAL A 54 19.59 25.45 -0.93
CA VAL A 54 20.78 24.60 -0.89
C VAL A 54 20.40 23.13 -0.73
N VAL A 55 19.46 22.80 0.15
CA VAL A 55 18.97 21.42 0.34
C VAL A 55 18.30 20.91 -0.93
N ILE A 56 17.46 21.71 -1.58
CA ILE A 56 16.83 21.35 -2.87
C ILE A 56 17.90 21.11 -3.92
N ALA A 57 18.91 21.99 -4.05
CA ALA A 57 19.99 21.82 -5.01
C ALA A 57 20.80 20.52 -4.77
N LEU A 58 21.10 20.18 -3.52
CA LEU A 58 21.79 18.93 -3.16
C LEU A 58 20.93 17.70 -3.46
N VAL A 59 19.64 17.73 -3.13
CA VAL A 59 18.71 16.64 -3.44
C VAL A 59 18.56 16.47 -4.95
N CYS A 60 18.39 17.56 -5.71
CA CYS A 60 18.35 17.53 -7.17
C CYS A 60 19.64 16.99 -7.77
N LEU A 61 20.81 17.39 -7.25
CA LEU A 61 22.11 16.88 -7.68
C LEU A 61 22.24 15.38 -7.40
N LEU A 62 21.87 14.92 -6.21
CA LEU A 62 21.90 13.50 -5.83
C LEU A 62 20.93 12.66 -6.67
N VAL A 63 19.73 13.16 -6.91
CA VAL A 63 18.75 12.52 -7.80
C VAL A 63 19.28 12.50 -9.23
N PHE A 64 19.89 13.57 -9.73
CA PHE A 64 20.46 13.61 -11.07
C PHE A 64 21.65 12.64 -11.22
N ILE A 65 22.52 12.54 -10.22
CA ILE A 65 23.63 11.58 -10.19
C ILE A 65 23.08 10.13 -10.12
N LYS A 66 22.08 9.85 -9.28
CA LYS A 66 21.46 8.51 -9.21
C LYS A 66 20.65 8.18 -10.45
N ARG A 67 19.98 9.16 -11.06
CA ARG A 67 19.20 9.00 -12.29
C ARG A 67 20.12 8.78 -13.49
N ARG A 68 21.28 9.44 -13.55
CA ARG A 68 22.32 9.13 -14.54
C ARG A 68 22.96 7.77 -14.32
N ARG A 69 23.12 7.31 -13.07
CA ARG A 69 23.52 5.92 -12.79
C ARG A 69 22.45 4.92 -13.23
N LYS A 70 21.16 5.22 -13.03
CA LYS A 70 20.03 4.37 -13.45
C LYS A 70 19.87 4.33 -14.98
N GLN A 71 20.10 5.44 -15.68
CA GLN A 71 20.14 5.48 -17.15
C GLN A 71 21.29 4.67 -17.77
N ARG A 72 22.30 4.28 -16.98
CA ARG A 72 23.39 3.42 -17.45
C ARG A 72 23.11 1.92 -17.29
N CYS A 73 21.88 1.53 -16.94
CA CYS A 73 21.46 0.12 -16.86
C CYS A 73 20.49 -0.29 -17.98
N GLU A 74 20.18 0.57 -18.94
CA GLU A 74 19.41 0.19 -20.12
C GLU A 74 20.33 0.21 -21.35
N ASP A 75 21.10 -0.86 -21.49
CA ASP A 75 21.48 -1.46 -22.78
C ASP A 75 22.22 -2.78 -22.45
N VAL A 76 21.46 -3.83 -22.16
CA VAL A 76 21.98 -5.20 -22.23
C VAL A 76 21.34 -5.80 -23.47
N PRO A 77 22.12 -6.10 -24.53
CA PRO A 77 21.62 -6.86 -25.66
C PRO A 77 21.06 -8.18 -25.12
N VAL A 78 19.76 -8.39 -25.31
CA VAL A 78 19.14 -9.69 -25.09
C VAL A 78 19.64 -10.59 -26.21
N GLU A 79 20.71 -11.32 -25.94
CA GLU A 79 21.06 -12.53 -26.69
C GLU A 79 20.05 -13.61 -26.29
N ASP A 80 19.21 -14.01 -27.26
CA ASP A 80 18.29 -15.16 -27.17
C ASP A 80 19.08 -16.45 -26.93
N ASN A 81 19.38 -16.77 -25.66
CA ASN A 81 19.89 -18.09 -25.30
C ASN A 81 18.96 -18.77 -24.27
N PRO A 82 18.25 -19.86 -24.64
CA PRO A 82 17.30 -20.57 -23.78
C PRO A 82 17.98 -21.48 -22.73
N ALA A 83 19.06 -21.02 -22.11
CA ALA A 83 19.83 -21.80 -21.13
C ALA A 83 20.37 -20.94 -19.98
N THR A 84 19.48 -20.34 -19.19
CA THR A 84 19.80 -19.99 -17.80
C THR A 84 18.69 -20.45 -16.86
N PRO A 85 18.85 -21.61 -16.19
CA PRO A 85 17.98 -22.02 -15.10
C PRO A 85 18.41 -21.29 -13.82
N ASN A 86 17.42 -20.78 -13.08
CA ASN A 86 17.52 -20.26 -11.71
C ASN A 86 18.04 -18.82 -11.52
N ALA A 87 17.15 -17.86 -11.77
CA ALA A 87 17.05 -16.63 -10.98
C ALA A 87 15.72 -16.58 -10.19
N VAL A 88 15.19 -17.74 -9.81
CA VAL A 88 14.10 -17.83 -8.83
C VAL A 88 14.75 -17.96 -7.45
N CYS A 89 14.74 -16.86 -6.69
CA CYS A 89 14.47 -16.79 -5.25
C CYS A 89 14.81 -15.39 -4.71
N GLN A 90 13.94 -14.41 -5.00
CA GLN A 90 13.74 -13.23 -4.16
C GLN A 90 12.24 -12.94 -4.12
N GLY A 91 11.49 -13.80 -3.41
CA GLY A 91 10.03 -13.77 -3.47
C GLY A 91 9.30 -14.01 -2.15
N TRP A 92 10.01 -14.13 -1.03
CA TRP A 92 9.39 -14.06 0.30
C TRP A 92 9.84 -12.75 0.95
N SER A 93 9.10 -11.70 0.71
CA SER A 93 9.09 -10.53 1.57
C SER A 93 7.63 -10.12 1.69
N ASP A 94 7.11 -10.25 2.91
CA ASP A 94 5.73 -9.97 3.33
C ASP A 94 5.32 -8.48 3.22
N ASP A 95 5.96 -7.71 2.35
CA ASP A 95 5.61 -6.33 2.06
C ASP A 95 5.43 -6.22 0.53
N ALA A 96 4.31 -5.66 0.06
CA ALA A 96 4.06 -5.41 -1.35
C ALA A 96 5.04 -4.35 -1.89
N LEU A 97 6.32 -4.69 -2.08
CA LEU A 97 7.34 -3.75 -2.46
C LEU A 97 7.11 -3.29 -3.91
N THR A 98 7.14 -1.98 -4.12
CA THR A 98 7.26 -1.39 -5.45
C THR A 98 8.54 -1.90 -6.14
N PRO A 99 8.66 -1.90 -7.48
CA PRO A 99 9.88 -2.30 -8.18
C PRO A 99 11.13 -1.50 -7.77
N GLU A 100 10.96 -0.39 -7.03
CA GLU A 100 12.01 0.44 -6.45
C GLU A 100 12.45 -0.02 -5.04
N GLY A 101 11.93 -1.14 -4.51
CA GLY A 101 12.28 -1.70 -3.19
C GLY A 101 11.78 -0.89 -1.99
N LYS A 102 10.88 0.08 -2.22
CA LYS A 102 10.32 0.94 -1.18
C LYS A 102 8.94 0.44 -0.75
N LYS A 103 8.69 0.44 0.57
CA LYS A 103 7.36 0.15 1.14
C LYS A 103 6.34 1.10 0.52
N PRO A 104 5.26 0.58 -0.10
CA PRO A 104 4.22 1.42 -0.66
C PRO A 104 3.57 2.18 0.48
N LYS A 105 3.14 3.41 0.19
CA LYS A 105 2.31 4.15 1.15
C LYS A 105 1.04 3.32 1.42
N PRO A 106 0.50 3.28 2.65
CA PRO A 106 -0.69 2.50 2.98
C PRO A 106 -1.87 2.74 2.02
N PHE A 107 -2.04 3.98 1.55
CA PHE A 107 -3.04 4.34 0.55
C PHE A 107 -2.87 3.60 -0.80
N HIS A 108 -1.63 3.37 -1.25
CA HIS A 108 -1.37 2.62 -2.48
C HIS A 108 -1.72 1.15 -2.35
N ILE A 109 -1.49 0.55 -1.17
CA ILE A 109 -1.88 -0.85 -0.92
C ILE A 109 -3.40 -0.97 -1.06
N LEU A 110 -4.14 -0.04 -0.45
CA LEU A 110 -5.59 0.01 -0.54
C LEU A 110 -6.06 0.20 -1.99
N SER A 111 -5.47 1.13 -2.74
CA SER A 111 -5.83 1.34 -4.15
C SER A 111 -5.57 0.11 -5.02
N ASP A 112 -4.48 -0.59 -4.77
CA ASP A 112 -4.08 -1.75 -5.57
C ASP A 112 -4.95 -2.98 -5.24
N VAL A 113 -5.39 -3.13 -3.98
CA VAL A 113 -6.36 -4.16 -3.58
C VAL A 113 -7.73 -3.90 -4.19
N VAL A 114 -8.19 -2.63 -4.17
CA VAL A 114 -9.48 -2.22 -4.74
C VAL A 114 -9.48 -2.25 -6.26
N SER A 115 -8.35 -2.01 -6.93
CA SER A 115 -8.24 -2.20 -8.38
C SER A 115 -8.03 -3.66 -8.78
N GLY A 116 -7.83 -4.56 -7.81
CA GLY A 116 -7.60 -5.98 -8.04
C GLY A 116 -6.18 -6.32 -8.53
N ILE A 117 -5.30 -5.32 -8.62
CA ILE A 117 -3.89 -5.48 -9.01
C ILE A 117 -3.12 -6.22 -7.92
N LEU A 118 -3.44 -5.97 -6.65
CA LEU A 118 -2.81 -6.62 -5.51
C LEU A 118 -3.69 -7.75 -4.95
N ARG A 119 -3.16 -8.97 -5.01
CA ARG A 119 -3.81 -10.20 -4.52
C ARG A 119 -2.78 -11.08 -3.81
N PRO A 120 -3.16 -11.80 -2.74
CA PRO A 120 -2.25 -12.75 -2.12
C PRO A 120 -1.93 -13.86 -3.11
N ARG A 121 -0.63 -14.17 -3.22
CA ARG A 121 -0.15 -15.34 -3.97
C ARG A 121 0.22 -16.42 -2.97
N PHE A 122 -0.15 -17.65 -3.29
CA PHE A 122 0.23 -18.81 -2.51
C PHE A 122 1.51 -19.41 -3.09
N SER A 123 2.36 -19.96 -2.23
CA SER A 123 3.53 -20.75 -2.65
C SER A 123 3.10 -21.95 -3.50
N ASP A 124 3.97 -22.39 -4.40
CA ASP A 124 3.73 -23.58 -5.22
C ASP A 124 3.70 -24.87 -4.39
N GLU A 125 4.28 -24.86 -3.19
CA GLU A 125 4.22 -25.98 -2.22
C GLU A 125 2.89 -26.02 -1.43
N CYS A 126 2.01 -25.04 -1.63
CA CYS A 126 0.72 -25.00 -0.92
C CYS A 126 -0.19 -26.15 -1.41
N PRO A 127 -0.76 -26.98 -0.49
CA PRO A 127 -1.72 -28.00 -0.86
C PRO A 127 -2.88 -27.41 -1.68
N GLN A 128 -3.23 -28.05 -2.81
CA GLN A 128 -4.19 -27.54 -3.79
C GLN A 128 -5.52 -27.10 -3.15
N ARG A 129 -5.96 -27.84 -2.14
CA ARG A 129 -7.18 -27.58 -1.40
C ARG A 129 -7.14 -26.30 -0.57
N ILE A 130 -6.02 -26.02 0.09
CA ILE A 130 -5.85 -24.77 0.84
C ILE A 130 -5.73 -23.58 -0.12
N ARG A 131 -5.01 -23.77 -1.24
CA ARG A 131 -4.89 -22.78 -2.31
C ARG A 131 -6.26 -22.43 -2.91
N SER A 132 -7.12 -23.40 -3.19
CA SER A 132 -8.45 -23.16 -3.76
C SER A 132 -9.36 -22.41 -2.79
N ILE A 133 -9.35 -22.77 -1.51
CA ILE A 133 -10.07 -22.07 -0.45
C ILE A 133 -9.57 -20.63 -0.33
N GLY A 134 -8.26 -20.43 -0.28
CA GLY A 134 -7.65 -19.10 -0.20
C GLY A 134 -8.04 -18.20 -1.37
N LEU A 135 -8.01 -18.72 -2.60
CA LEU A 135 -8.46 -18.00 -3.79
C LEU A 135 -9.96 -17.65 -3.73
N ALA A 136 -10.79 -18.58 -3.26
CA ALA A 136 -12.23 -18.36 -3.10
C ALA A 136 -12.55 -17.28 -2.06
N CYS A 137 -11.86 -17.29 -0.91
CA CYS A 137 -11.98 -16.29 0.14
C CYS A 137 -11.53 -14.91 -0.34
N CYS A 138 -10.46 -14.86 -1.13
CA CYS A 138 -9.92 -13.62 -1.63
C CYS A 138 -10.71 -13.05 -2.80
N GLN A 139 -11.88 -13.55 -3.23
CA GLN A 139 -12.61 -13.02 -4.39
C GLN A 139 -12.85 -11.49 -4.34
N HIS A 140 -12.69 -10.84 -5.50
CA HIS A 140 -12.83 -9.39 -5.62
C HIS A 140 -14.28 -8.96 -5.36
N ASP A 141 -15.23 -9.71 -5.92
CA ASP A 141 -16.65 -9.56 -5.63
C ASP A 141 -16.98 -10.14 -4.24
N PRO A 142 -17.49 -9.32 -3.29
CA PRO A 142 -17.84 -9.79 -1.95
C PRO A 142 -18.98 -10.82 -1.95
N ALA A 143 -19.92 -10.75 -2.91
CA ALA A 143 -21.07 -11.65 -2.96
C ALA A 143 -20.69 -13.09 -3.27
N ARG A 144 -19.50 -13.30 -3.86
CA ARG A 144 -19.00 -14.63 -4.23
C ARG A 144 -18.09 -15.26 -3.17
N ARG A 145 -17.76 -14.54 -2.10
CA ARG A 145 -16.91 -15.07 -1.03
C ARG A 145 -17.67 -16.15 -0.24
N PRO A 146 -17.05 -17.29 0.05
CA PRO A 146 -17.69 -18.33 0.85
C PRO A 146 -17.93 -17.84 2.27
N THR A 147 -19.03 -18.30 2.88
CA THR A 147 -19.26 -18.10 4.32
C THR A 147 -18.30 -18.95 5.14
N ALA A 148 -18.04 -18.54 6.38
CA ALA A 148 -17.15 -19.29 7.29
C ALA A 148 -17.56 -20.77 7.43
N ALA A 149 -18.86 -21.06 7.54
CA ALA A 149 -19.36 -22.44 7.58
C ALA A 149 -19.07 -23.24 6.29
N GLN A 150 -19.10 -22.59 5.14
CA GLN A 150 -18.72 -23.20 3.87
C GLN A 150 -17.22 -23.50 3.83
N VAL A 151 -16.39 -22.56 4.30
CA VAL A 151 -14.94 -22.76 4.40
C VAL A 151 -14.60 -23.94 5.30
N VAL A 152 -15.29 -24.12 6.43
CA VAL A 152 -15.08 -25.29 7.32
C VAL A 152 -15.38 -26.59 6.59
N ARG A 153 -16.49 -26.70 5.85
CA ARG A 153 -16.78 -27.89 5.03
C ARG A 153 -15.71 -28.15 3.97
N MET A 154 -15.29 -27.08 3.29
CA MET A 154 -14.17 -27.13 2.34
C MET A 154 -12.84 -27.52 2.98
N LEU A 155 -12.66 -27.37 4.30
CA LEU A 155 -11.49 -27.79 5.09
C LEU A 155 -11.62 -29.19 5.71
N GLU A 156 -12.84 -29.70 5.91
CA GLU A 156 -13.10 -31.05 6.46
C GLU A 156 -13.17 -32.15 5.40
N GLY A 157 -13.57 -31.82 4.18
CA GLY A 157 -13.49 -32.71 3.00
C GLY A 157 -14.85 -33.27 2.65
N ALA A 158 -15.87 -32.74 3.31
CA ALA A 158 -17.27 -32.93 3.01
C ALA A 158 -17.67 -31.94 1.91
N ASP A 159 -17.28 -32.23 0.68
CA ASP A 159 -17.99 -31.74 -0.51
C ASP A 159 -19.18 -32.67 -0.80
#